data_AF-Q666E0-F1
#
_entry.id   AF-Q666E0-F1
#
_cell.length_a   1.000
_cell.length_b   1.000
_cell.length_c   1.000
_cell.angle_alpha   90.00
_cell.angle_beta   90.00
_cell.angle_gamma   90.00
#
_symmetry.space_group_name_H-M   'P 1'
#
loop_
_entity.id
_entity.type
_entity.pdbx_description
1 polymer ?
#
loop_
_entity_poly.entity_id
_entity_poly.type
_entity_poly.pdbx_seq_one_letter_code
_entity_poly.pdbx_strand_id
1 'polypeptide(L)'
;MMALFMVLWIVGVVSEEERQEIVAQLNGKTIFAQQSFISIPSKSKSGGGKLSNSIDGNEQAKETKSNLAIEVPEPEKSLEEVVDKSRHEMEELSRIIMQITSAYNAQSNLQMEVVPQGLRILIQDDQQRDMFQRSSAVLTPFFSRLLGELAPAFNEMDNKIIITGHTDASRYRDQLLYNNWNLSGERALMAHKALVNGGLDEGRVLQINTMADQMLLDPTDPLAAKNRRIEIMVLTKTASDTLYQFFGHHGENVVKPAAEKAEK
;
A
#
# COMPACT_ATOMS: atom_id res chain seq x y z
N MET A 1 1.48 38.31 -7.48
CA MET A 1 1.27 38.42 -8.94
C MET A 1 2.40 37.81 -9.80
N MET A 2 3.59 37.50 -9.27
CA MET A 2 4.70 36.93 -10.08
C MET A 2 4.55 35.44 -10.44
N ALA A 3 3.96 34.62 -9.56
CA ALA A 3 3.83 33.17 -9.76
C ALA A 3 2.92 32.80 -10.94
N LEU A 4 1.81 33.53 -11.12
CA LEU A 4 0.87 33.29 -12.22
C LEU A 4 1.53 33.55 -13.58
N PHE A 5 2.41 34.55 -13.66
CA PHE A 5 3.10 34.94 -14.88
C PHE A 5 4.18 33.92 -15.28
N MET A 6 4.88 33.30 -14.32
CA MET A 6 5.82 32.20 -14.60
C MET A 6 5.10 30.95 -15.12
N VAL A 7 3.94 30.60 -14.56
CA VAL A 7 3.17 29.43 -14.99
C VAL A 7 2.64 29.63 -16.42
N LEU A 8 2.08 30.80 -16.73
CA LEU A 8 1.62 31.12 -18.08
C LEU A 8 2.77 31.21 -19.09
N TRP A 9 3.94 31.71 -18.69
CA TRP A 9 5.11 31.78 -19.55
C TRP A 9 5.71 30.40 -19.85
N ILE A 10 5.76 29.51 -18.86
CA ILE A 10 6.18 28.12 -19.05
C ILE A 10 5.20 27.37 -19.97
N VAL A 11 3.90 27.62 -19.86
CA VAL A 11 2.89 27.00 -20.74
C VAL A 11 2.99 27.51 -22.19
N GLY A 12 3.51 28.72 -22.42
CA GLY A 12 3.63 29.32 -23.76
C GLY A 12 4.95 29.03 -24.49
N VAL A 13 5.98 28.51 -23.82
CA VAL A 13 7.31 28.25 -24.40
C VAL A 13 7.52 26.77 -24.74
N VAL A 14 6.61 25.90 -24.32
CA VAL A 14 6.73 24.45 -24.47
C VAL A 14 5.86 23.98 -25.64
N SER A 15 6.46 23.20 -26.55
CA SER A 15 5.77 22.64 -27.71
C SER A 15 4.69 21.63 -27.30
N GLU A 16 3.68 21.40 -28.15
CA GLU A 16 2.58 20.47 -27.79
C GLU A 16 3.10 19.04 -27.49
N GLU A 17 4.19 18.63 -28.12
CA GLU A 17 4.84 17.33 -27.91
C GLU A 17 5.47 17.23 -26.51
N GLU A 18 6.23 18.25 -26.08
CA GLU A 18 6.81 18.30 -24.73
C GLU A 18 5.73 18.41 -23.64
N ARG A 19 4.59 19.05 -23.94
CA ARG A 19 3.46 19.12 -23.01
C ARG A 19 2.84 17.75 -22.77
N GLN A 20 2.71 16.93 -23.80
CA GLN A 20 2.21 15.57 -23.66
C GLN A 20 3.20 14.69 -22.90
N GLU A 21 4.51 14.88 -23.10
CA GLU A 21 5.54 14.16 -22.34
C GLU A 21 5.52 14.55 -20.85
N ILE A 22 5.40 15.84 -20.52
CA ILE A 22 5.31 16.31 -19.13
C ILE A 22 4.03 15.79 -18.46
N VAL A 23 2.90 15.78 -19.16
CA VAL A 23 1.64 15.23 -18.62
C VAL A 23 1.73 13.71 -18.45
N ALA A 24 2.36 12.99 -19.38
CA ALA A 24 2.62 11.56 -19.26
C ALA A 24 3.57 11.26 -18.07
N GLN A 25 4.61 12.06 -17.88
CA GLN A 25 5.53 11.93 -16.76
C GLN A 25 4.91 12.30 -15.40
N LEU A 26 3.99 13.27 -15.34
CA LEU A 26 3.27 13.65 -14.13
C LEU A 26 2.18 12.63 -13.76
N ASN A 27 1.46 12.10 -14.75
CA ASN A 27 0.48 11.03 -14.53
C ASN A 27 1.18 9.70 -14.19
N GLY A 28 2.41 9.49 -14.67
CA GLY A 28 3.24 8.31 -14.38
C GLY A 28 4.12 8.43 -13.13
N LYS A 29 4.25 9.62 -12.52
CA LYS A 29 5.02 9.83 -11.29
C LYS A 29 4.15 10.55 -10.27
N THR A 30 3.48 9.75 -9.43
CA THR A 30 2.87 10.25 -8.21
C THR A 30 3.94 10.97 -7.38
N ILE A 31 3.68 12.25 -7.09
CA ILE A 31 4.59 13.23 -6.45
C ILE A 31 5.11 12.80 -5.06
N PHE A 32 4.71 11.64 -4.55
CA PHE A 32 5.20 11.07 -3.30
C PHE A 32 6.46 10.19 -3.45
N ALA A 33 6.92 9.90 -4.68
CA ALA A 33 8.04 8.98 -4.94
C ALA A 33 9.44 9.64 -5.00
N GLN A 34 9.61 10.88 -4.53
CA GLN A 34 10.89 11.59 -4.69
C GLN A 34 11.46 12.12 -3.37
N GLN A 35 11.74 11.20 -2.46
CA GLN A 35 12.85 11.36 -1.52
C GLN A 35 13.85 10.23 -1.76
N SER A 36 14.70 10.42 -2.77
CA SER A 36 15.91 9.62 -2.99
C SER A 36 16.96 10.50 -3.65
N PHE A 37 17.90 10.91 -2.80
CA PHE A 37 19.30 11.30 -3.02
C PHE A 37 19.66 12.23 -4.19
N ILE A 38 20.14 13.42 -3.79
CA ILE A 38 20.94 14.34 -4.58
C ILE A 38 22.15 13.58 -5.17
N SER A 39 22.16 13.36 -6.48
CA SER A 39 23.39 13.08 -7.23
C SER A 39 23.91 14.40 -7.81
N ILE A 40 25.07 14.84 -7.34
CA ILE A 40 25.80 16.01 -7.83
C ILE A 40 26.38 15.65 -9.22
N PRO A 41 26.05 16.36 -10.32
CA PRO A 41 26.73 16.15 -11.59
C PRO A 41 28.01 17.02 -11.66
N SER A 42 29.19 16.40 -11.53
CA SER A 42 30.45 17.02 -11.90
C SER A 42 30.64 16.96 -13.42
N LYS A 43 30.51 18.11 -14.10
CA LYS A 43 31.02 18.29 -15.47
C LYS A 43 31.84 19.57 -15.52
N SER A 44 33.15 19.44 -15.29
CA SER A 44 34.13 20.45 -15.69
C SER A 44 34.45 20.28 -17.17
N LYS A 45 34.23 21.34 -17.95
CA LYS A 45 34.72 21.51 -19.32
C LYS A 45 36.23 21.78 -19.31
N SER A 46 36.98 20.98 -20.06
CA SER A 46 38.30 21.26 -20.65
C SER A 46 38.49 20.13 -21.66
N GLY A 47 38.86 20.27 -22.92
CA GLY A 47 39.60 21.24 -23.70
C GLY A 47 40.19 20.41 -24.85
N GLY A 48 40.22 20.94 -26.07
CA GLY A 48 40.34 20.16 -27.31
C GLY A 48 41.57 19.26 -27.48
N GLY A 49 41.44 18.28 -28.39
CA GLY A 49 42.56 17.48 -28.88
C GLY A 49 42.11 16.38 -29.85
N LYS A 50 42.35 16.59 -31.15
CA LYS A 50 42.33 15.54 -32.19
C LYS A 50 43.27 14.40 -31.79
N LEU A 51 43.02 13.17 -32.26
CA LEU A 51 43.99 12.30 -32.94
C LEU A 51 43.32 11.03 -33.49
N SER A 52 43.75 10.66 -34.70
CA SER A 52 43.40 9.51 -35.52
C SER A 52 44.18 8.27 -35.10
N ASN A 53 43.59 7.06 -35.17
CA ASN A 53 44.06 5.99 -36.06
C ASN A 53 43.33 4.66 -35.85
N SER A 54 43.07 4.02 -36.99
CA SER A 54 42.68 2.63 -37.22
C SER A 54 43.59 1.61 -36.54
N ILE A 55 43.01 0.50 -36.08
CA ILE A 55 43.62 -0.84 -36.13
C ILE A 55 42.52 -1.87 -36.46
N ASP A 56 42.75 -2.53 -37.60
CA ASP A 56 42.09 -3.71 -38.16
C ASP A 56 42.59 -4.98 -37.44
N GLY A 57 41.78 -6.04 -37.35
CA GLY A 57 42.17 -7.27 -36.65
C GLY A 57 41.08 -8.33 -36.52
N ASN A 58 40.87 -9.07 -37.59
CA ASN A 58 40.09 -10.31 -37.70
C ASN A 58 40.77 -11.48 -36.94
N GLU A 59 40.07 -12.21 -36.06
CA GLU A 59 40.39 -13.60 -35.70
C GLU A 59 39.13 -14.45 -35.39
N GLN A 60 39.19 -15.69 -35.89
CA GLN A 60 38.13 -16.70 -35.97
C GLN A 60 37.88 -17.47 -34.65
N ALA A 61 36.60 -17.79 -34.46
CA ALA A 61 36.02 -19.04 -33.95
C ALA A 61 36.76 -19.88 -32.89
N LYS A 62 36.13 -20.02 -31.71
CA LYS A 62 36.09 -21.30 -30.98
C LYS A 62 34.71 -21.54 -30.39
N GLU A 63 34.06 -22.60 -30.89
CA GLU A 63 32.96 -23.27 -30.23
C GLU A 63 33.37 -23.64 -28.80
N THR A 64 32.67 -23.10 -27.81
CA THR A 64 32.54 -23.75 -26.50
C THR A 64 31.06 -23.97 -26.28
N LYS A 65 30.65 -25.24 -26.40
CA LYS A 65 29.34 -25.72 -25.98
C LYS A 65 29.22 -25.52 -24.47
N SER A 66 28.74 -24.36 -24.06
CA SER A 66 28.20 -24.17 -22.71
C SER A 66 26.73 -24.54 -22.76
N ASN A 67 26.39 -25.67 -22.12
CA ASN A 67 25.03 -26.00 -21.76
C ASN A 67 24.53 -24.96 -20.75
N LEU A 68 24.14 -23.78 -21.23
CA LEU A 68 23.24 -22.90 -20.52
C LEU A 68 21.84 -23.34 -20.94
N ALA A 69 21.29 -24.31 -20.20
CA ALA A 69 19.86 -24.43 -20.10
C ALA A 69 19.37 -23.07 -19.59
N ILE A 70 18.92 -22.24 -20.53
CA ILE A 70 18.10 -21.08 -20.23
C ILE A 70 16.85 -21.68 -19.63
N GLU A 71 16.77 -21.69 -18.29
CA GLU A 71 15.49 -21.70 -17.61
C GLU A 71 14.72 -20.54 -18.20
N VAL A 72 13.80 -20.88 -19.11
CA VAL A 72 12.81 -19.98 -19.65
C VAL A 72 12.13 -19.36 -18.43
N PRO A 73 12.24 -18.04 -18.20
CA PRO A 73 11.46 -17.41 -17.16
C PRO A 73 9.99 -17.71 -17.49
N GLU A 74 9.22 -18.13 -16.49
CA GLU A 74 7.78 -18.29 -16.62
C GLU A 74 7.17 -17.08 -17.36
N PRO A 75 6.13 -17.28 -18.19
CA PRO A 75 5.56 -16.20 -18.97
C PRO A 75 5.19 -15.06 -18.03
N GLU A 76 5.86 -13.91 -18.18
CA GLU A 76 5.50 -12.67 -17.51
C GLU A 76 4.05 -12.39 -17.88
N LYS A 77 3.11 -12.74 -16.99
CA LYS A 77 1.70 -12.35 -17.14
C LYS A 77 1.68 -10.85 -17.36
N SER A 78 0.92 -10.42 -18.36
CA SER A 78 0.81 -8.99 -18.65
C SER A 78 0.37 -8.26 -17.37
N LEU A 79 0.92 -7.06 -17.13
CA LEU A 79 0.58 -6.27 -15.95
C LEU A 79 -0.94 -6.04 -15.86
N GLU A 80 -1.60 -5.94 -17.02
CA GLU A 80 -3.05 -5.83 -17.18
C GLU A 80 -3.78 -7.07 -16.63
N GLU A 81 -3.37 -8.29 -16.99
CA GLU A 81 -3.96 -9.53 -16.46
C GLU A 81 -3.81 -9.66 -14.94
N VAL A 82 -2.67 -9.22 -14.38
CA VAL A 82 -2.43 -9.27 -12.92
C VAL A 82 -3.36 -8.30 -12.19
N VAL A 83 -3.55 -7.10 -12.74
CA VAL A 83 -4.45 -6.08 -12.16
C VAL A 83 -5.90 -6.52 -12.26
N ASP A 84 -6.34 -7.04 -13.40
CA ASP A 84 -7.71 -7.52 -13.60
C ASP A 84 -8.04 -8.70 -12.70
N LYS A 85 -7.10 -9.66 -12.57
CA LYS A 85 -7.26 -10.79 -11.63
C LYS A 85 -7.40 -10.30 -10.19
N SER A 86 -6.50 -9.40 -9.76
CA SER A 86 -6.52 -8.85 -8.40
C SER A 86 -7.84 -8.13 -8.11
N ARG A 87 -8.37 -7.39 -9.09
CA ARG A 87 -9.67 -6.72 -8.95
C ARG A 87 -10.81 -7.73 -8.77
N HIS A 88 -10.83 -8.79 -9.57
CA HIS A 88 -11.86 -9.83 -9.46
C HIS A 88 -11.84 -10.52 -8.09
N GLU A 89 -10.64 -10.84 -7.58
CA GLU A 89 -10.43 -11.38 -6.24
C GLU A 89 -11.00 -10.43 -5.15
N MET A 90 -10.73 -9.12 -5.25
CA MET A 90 -11.26 -8.14 -4.28
C MET A 90 -12.79 -8.02 -4.35
N GLU A 91 -13.37 -8.11 -5.55
CA GLU A 91 -14.82 -8.10 -5.74
C GLU A 91 -15.48 -9.38 -5.18
N GLU A 92 -14.85 -10.53 -5.35
CA GLU A 92 -15.31 -11.80 -4.78
C GLU A 92 -15.28 -11.77 -3.25
N LEU A 93 -14.16 -11.36 -2.65
CA LEU A 93 -14.05 -11.21 -1.20
C LEU A 93 -15.10 -10.24 -0.65
N SER A 94 -15.32 -9.11 -1.32
CA SER A 94 -16.35 -8.14 -0.94
C SER A 94 -17.74 -8.79 -0.86
N ARG A 95 -18.09 -9.66 -1.82
CA ARG A 95 -19.37 -10.40 -1.80
C ARG A 95 -19.46 -11.36 -0.61
N ILE A 96 -18.40 -12.09 -0.32
CA ILE A 96 -18.35 -13.03 0.81
C ILE A 96 -18.53 -12.28 2.14
N ILE A 97 -17.82 -11.18 2.32
CA ILE A 97 -17.94 -10.33 3.51
C ILE A 97 -19.35 -9.73 3.61
N MET A 98 -19.96 -9.28 2.51
CA MET A 98 -21.36 -8.81 2.50
C MET A 98 -22.34 -9.91 2.94
N GLN A 99 -22.12 -11.15 2.53
CA GLN A 99 -22.96 -12.28 2.93
C GLN A 99 -22.83 -12.58 4.43
N ILE A 100 -21.60 -12.64 4.95
CA ILE A 100 -21.34 -12.86 6.38
C ILE A 100 -21.99 -11.73 7.19
N THR A 101 -21.70 -10.48 6.85
CA THR A 101 -22.22 -9.32 7.59
C THR A 101 -23.75 -9.24 7.55
N SER A 102 -24.37 -9.68 6.46
CA SER A 102 -25.83 -9.79 6.38
C SER A 102 -26.41 -10.84 7.31
N ALA A 103 -25.75 -12.00 7.45
CA ALA A 103 -26.18 -13.02 8.40
C ALA A 103 -26.11 -12.55 9.87
N TYR A 104 -25.19 -11.62 10.17
CA TYR A 104 -25.01 -11.04 11.51
C TYR A 104 -25.74 -9.70 11.73
N ASN A 105 -26.53 -9.22 10.76
CA ASN A 105 -27.18 -7.90 10.80
C ASN A 105 -26.19 -6.74 11.08
N ALA A 106 -25.00 -6.82 10.48
CA ALA A 106 -23.88 -5.89 10.70
C ALA A 106 -23.65 -4.92 9.54
N GLN A 107 -24.55 -4.85 8.55
CA GLN A 107 -24.35 -4.04 7.34
C GLN A 107 -24.22 -2.54 7.63
N SER A 108 -24.86 -2.03 8.68
CA SER A 108 -24.71 -0.63 9.13
C SER A 108 -23.32 -0.33 9.72
N ASN A 109 -22.63 -1.35 10.22
CA ASN A 109 -21.32 -1.25 10.84
C ASN A 109 -20.18 -1.41 9.84
N LEU A 110 -20.47 -1.75 8.59
CA LEU A 110 -19.46 -2.11 7.60
C LEU A 110 -19.60 -1.23 6.35
N GLN A 111 -18.48 -0.67 5.91
CA GLN A 111 -18.36 -0.02 4.61
C GLN A 111 -17.18 -0.62 3.87
N MET A 112 -17.33 -0.87 2.58
CA MET A 112 -16.28 -1.46 1.75
C MET A 112 -16.08 -0.65 0.48
N GLU A 113 -14.83 -0.53 0.08
CA GLU A 113 -14.42 0.19 -1.11
C GLU A 113 -13.27 -0.55 -1.78
N VAL A 114 -13.41 -0.86 -3.07
CA VAL A 114 -12.31 -1.40 -3.87
C VAL A 114 -11.46 -0.22 -4.33
N VAL A 115 -10.19 -0.22 -3.94
CA VAL A 115 -9.18 0.79 -4.30
C VAL A 115 -8.05 0.14 -5.08
N PRO A 116 -7.18 0.89 -5.79
CA PRO A 116 -6.07 0.30 -6.55
C PRO A 116 -5.12 -0.57 -5.70
N GLN A 117 -4.98 -0.25 -4.41
CA GLN A 117 -4.15 -0.99 -3.47
C GLN A 117 -4.81 -2.29 -2.97
N GLY A 118 -6.12 -2.48 -3.19
CA GLY A 118 -6.87 -3.68 -2.79
C GLY A 118 -8.28 -3.38 -2.27
N LEU A 119 -8.76 -4.15 -1.30
CA LEU A 119 -10.08 -3.97 -0.69
C LEU A 119 -9.94 -3.26 0.66
N ARG A 120 -10.54 -2.08 0.76
CA ARG A 120 -10.64 -1.31 2.00
C ARG A 120 -11.95 -1.66 2.71
N ILE A 121 -11.85 -2.09 3.95
CA ILE A 121 -12.98 -2.47 4.79
C ILE A 121 -12.96 -1.59 6.04
N LEU A 122 -13.99 -0.78 6.23
CA LEU A 122 -14.20 0.02 7.42
C LEU A 122 -15.23 -0.67 8.30
N ILE A 123 -14.85 -0.92 9.54
CA ILE A 123 -15.72 -1.45 10.58
C ILE A 123 -15.88 -0.34 11.62
N GLN A 124 -17.11 0.12 11.86
CA GLN A 124 -17.38 1.30 12.67
C GLN A 124 -18.55 1.09 13.63
N ASP A 125 -18.57 1.92 14.68
CA ASP A 125 -19.72 2.05 15.57
C ASP A 125 -20.95 2.54 14.79
N ASP A 126 -22.14 2.08 15.17
CA ASP A 126 -23.41 2.66 14.71
C ASP A 126 -24.20 3.22 15.91
N GLN A 127 -25.43 3.69 15.66
CA GLN A 127 -26.27 4.30 16.70
C GLN A 127 -26.71 3.32 17.81
N GLN A 128 -26.63 2.00 17.56
CA GLN A 128 -27.13 0.96 18.46
C GLN A 128 -26.01 0.13 19.08
N ARG A 129 -24.85 0.05 18.42
CA ARG A 129 -23.75 -0.85 18.78
C ARG A 129 -22.40 -0.15 18.70
N ASP A 130 -21.75 -0.09 19.84
CA ASP A 130 -20.34 0.29 19.95
C ASP A 130 -19.43 -0.93 19.73
N MET A 131 -18.36 -0.75 18.98
CA MET A 131 -17.32 -1.77 18.76
C MET A 131 -16.50 -2.01 20.01
N PHE A 132 -16.18 -0.93 20.72
CA PHE A 132 -15.39 -0.96 21.92
C PHE A 132 -16.17 -0.38 23.09
N GLN A 133 -15.87 -0.85 24.30
CA GLN A 133 -16.32 -0.17 25.50
C GLN A 133 -15.82 1.27 25.52
N ARG A 134 -16.60 2.17 26.15
CA ARG A 134 -16.26 3.60 26.19
C ARG A 134 -14.86 3.83 26.74
N SER A 135 -14.08 4.64 26.02
CA SER A 135 -12.69 4.99 26.36
C SER A 135 -11.80 3.78 26.63
N SER A 136 -12.09 2.64 25.98
CA SER A 136 -11.39 1.39 26.16
C SER A 136 -11.08 0.74 24.82
N ALA A 137 -10.11 -0.17 24.82
CA ALA A 137 -9.78 -1.06 23.71
C ALA A 137 -10.50 -2.42 23.80
N VAL A 138 -11.33 -2.65 24.83
CA VAL A 138 -12.08 -3.90 24.98
C VAL A 138 -13.21 -3.98 23.97
N LEU A 139 -13.14 -4.97 23.07
CA LEU A 139 -14.19 -5.27 22.09
C LEU A 139 -15.49 -5.71 22.79
N THR A 140 -16.61 -5.30 22.23
CA THR A 140 -17.91 -5.83 22.66
C THR A 140 -18.12 -7.26 22.12
N PRO A 141 -18.95 -8.09 22.78
CA PRO A 141 -19.15 -9.48 22.37
C PRO A 141 -19.62 -9.65 20.92
N PHE A 142 -20.45 -8.72 20.45
CA PHE A 142 -20.93 -8.70 19.07
C PHE A 142 -19.78 -8.55 18.07
N PHE A 143 -18.92 -7.55 18.25
CA PHE A 143 -17.81 -7.30 17.32
C PHE A 143 -16.69 -8.31 17.46
N SER A 144 -16.46 -8.86 18.65
CA SER A 144 -15.55 -9.99 18.82
C SER A 144 -15.99 -11.20 18.00
N ARG A 145 -17.30 -11.49 17.97
CA ARG A 145 -17.86 -12.56 17.13
C ARG A 145 -17.78 -12.21 15.65
N LEU A 146 -18.21 -11.00 15.27
CA LEU A 146 -18.18 -10.55 13.87
C LEU A 146 -16.77 -10.65 13.26
N LEU A 147 -15.75 -10.16 13.97
CA LEU A 147 -14.36 -10.28 13.52
C LEU A 147 -13.92 -11.74 13.40
N GLY A 148 -14.31 -12.58 14.37
CA GLY A 148 -14.01 -14.01 14.30
C GLY A 148 -14.62 -14.69 13.08
N GLU A 149 -15.82 -14.29 12.68
CA GLU A 149 -16.54 -14.84 11.52
C GLU A 149 -16.02 -14.30 10.19
N LEU A 150 -15.39 -13.13 10.19
CA LEU A 150 -14.72 -12.58 9.01
C LEU A 150 -13.34 -13.23 8.77
N ALA A 151 -12.72 -13.78 9.81
CA ALA A 151 -11.38 -14.34 9.73
C ALA A 151 -11.22 -15.44 8.65
N PRO A 152 -12.13 -16.43 8.51
CA PRO A 152 -12.04 -17.42 7.44
C PRO A 152 -12.10 -16.82 6.03
N ALA A 153 -12.93 -15.79 5.81
CA ALA A 153 -13.03 -15.14 4.50
C ALA A 153 -11.70 -14.49 4.09
N PHE A 154 -10.95 -13.98 5.07
CA PHE A 154 -9.61 -13.46 4.83
C PHE A 154 -8.57 -14.53 4.50
N ASN A 155 -8.81 -15.81 4.82
CA ASN A 155 -7.90 -16.90 4.47
C ASN A 155 -8.19 -17.50 3.09
N GLU A 156 -9.31 -17.17 2.45
CA GLU A 156 -9.66 -17.73 1.12
C GLU A 156 -8.74 -17.23 0.00
N MET A 157 -8.10 -16.08 0.20
CA MET A 157 -7.11 -15.54 -0.75
C MET A 157 -5.72 -15.53 -0.10
N ASP A 158 -4.64 -15.31 -0.84
CA ASP A 158 -3.28 -15.22 -0.26
C ASP A 158 -2.80 -13.76 -0.01
N ASN A 159 -3.72 -12.81 -0.06
CA ASN A 159 -3.43 -11.38 0.13
C ASN A 159 -3.00 -10.98 1.55
N LYS A 160 -2.02 -10.07 1.66
CA LYS A 160 -1.62 -9.53 2.96
C LYS A 160 -2.60 -8.46 3.47
N ILE A 161 -2.66 -8.30 4.78
CA ILE A 161 -3.64 -7.42 5.45
C ILE A 161 -2.93 -6.36 6.29
N ILE A 162 -3.43 -5.14 6.23
CA ILE A 162 -3.08 -4.06 7.16
C ILE A 162 -4.28 -3.77 8.03
N ILE A 163 -4.07 -3.66 9.34
CA ILE A 163 -5.11 -3.29 10.31
C ILE A 163 -4.76 -1.92 10.88
N THR A 164 -5.65 -0.95 10.74
CA THR A 164 -5.45 0.43 11.19
C THR A 164 -6.53 0.81 12.18
N GLY A 165 -6.13 1.33 13.34
CA GLY A 165 -7.05 1.87 14.34
C GLY A 165 -7.23 3.37 14.18
N HIS A 166 -8.47 3.83 14.32
CA HIS A 166 -8.85 5.24 14.34
C HIS A 166 -9.73 5.55 15.56
N THR A 167 -9.63 6.76 16.07
CA THR A 167 -10.46 7.29 17.16
C THR A 167 -11.13 8.59 16.74
N ASP A 168 -12.15 9.00 17.50
CA ASP A 168 -12.68 10.36 17.39
C ASP A 168 -11.72 11.37 18.06
N ALA A 169 -12.04 12.66 17.94
CA ALA A 169 -11.25 13.75 18.49
C ALA A 169 -11.47 13.98 20.01
N SER A 170 -12.10 13.03 20.72
CA SER A 170 -12.30 13.15 22.16
C SER A 170 -10.95 13.22 22.86
N ARG A 171 -10.79 14.22 23.72
CA ARG A 171 -9.52 14.42 24.45
C ARG A 171 -9.51 13.60 25.74
N TYR A 172 -8.41 12.91 25.97
CA TYR A 172 -8.09 12.32 27.27
C TYR A 172 -7.62 13.39 28.26
N ARG A 173 -7.90 13.17 29.55
CA ARG A 173 -7.52 14.10 30.64
C ARG A 173 -6.00 14.23 30.78
N ASP A 174 -5.27 13.13 30.59
CA ASP A 174 -3.80 13.09 30.66
C ASP A 174 -3.22 12.59 29.35
N GLN A 175 -2.94 13.53 28.44
CA GLN A 175 -2.42 13.21 27.11
C GLN A 175 -0.98 12.67 27.11
N LEU A 176 -0.23 12.87 28.20
CA LEU A 176 1.14 12.39 28.31
C LEU A 176 1.17 10.90 28.66
N LEU A 177 0.28 10.46 29.54
CA LEU A 177 0.19 9.05 29.92
C LEU A 177 -0.59 8.22 28.91
N TYR A 178 -1.71 8.72 28.42
CA TYR A 178 -2.58 7.98 27.50
C TYR A 178 -3.37 8.91 26.60
N ASN A 179 -3.23 8.71 25.30
CA ASN A 179 -3.91 9.54 24.30
C ASN A 179 -4.48 8.68 23.16
N ASN A 180 -5.03 9.36 22.16
CA ASN A 180 -5.67 8.73 21.00
C ASN A 180 -4.69 7.87 20.17
N TRP A 181 -3.39 8.13 20.22
CA TRP A 181 -2.39 7.23 19.61
C TRP A 181 -2.33 5.89 20.32
N ASN A 182 -2.27 5.89 21.65
CA ASN A 182 -2.32 4.65 22.44
C ASN A 182 -3.62 3.88 22.19
N LEU A 183 -4.76 4.57 22.30
CA LEU A 183 -6.07 3.94 22.15
C LEU A 183 -6.29 3.34 20.76
N SER A 184 -5.94 4.08 19.71
CA SER A 184 -6.10 3.58 18.34
C SER A 184 -5.25 2.32 18.09
N GLY A 185 -4.01 2.30 18.58
CA GLY A 185 -3.15 1.11 18.45
C GLY A 185 -3.63 -0.09 19.26
N GLU A 186 -4.06 0.11 20.50
CA GLU A 186 -4.60 -0.97 21.31
C GLU A 186 -5.86 -1.57 20.68
N ARG A 187 -6.73 -0.73 20.10
CA ARG A 187 -7.94 -1.17 19.39
C ARG A 187 -7.61 -1.97 18.13
N ALA A 188 -6.65 -1.51 17.33
CA ALA A 188 -6.17 -2.25 16.16
C ALA A 188 -5.60 -3.63 16.56
N LEU A 189 -4.85 -3.69 17.67
CA LEU A 189 -4.32 -4.94 18.20
C LEU A 189 -5.40 -5.87 18.75
N MET A 190 -6.45 -5.34 19.40
CA MET A 190 -7.57 -6.17 19.85
C MET A 190 -8.38 -6.72 18.67
N ALA A 191 -8.56 -5.94 17.61
CA ALA A 191 -9.17 -6.43 16.38
C ALA A 191 -8.33 -7.55 15.74
N HIS A 192 -7.01 -7.37 15.67
CA HIS A 192 -6.09 -8.43 15.23
C HIS A 192 -6.24 -9.71 16.06
N LYS A 193 -6.23 -9.61 17.39
CA LYS A 193 -6.41 -10.78 18.26
C LYS A 193 -7.75 -11.47 18.05
N ALA A 194 -8.82 -10.71 17.84
CA ALA A 194 -10.14 -11.29 17.55
C ALA A 194 -10.15 -12.05 16.21
N LEU A 195 -9.46 -11.54 15.19
CA LEU A 195 -9.30 -12.22 13.91
C LEU A 195 -8.49 -13.52 14.05
N VAL A 196 -7.35 -13.49 14.75
CA VAL A 196 -6.52 -14.68 14.99
C VAL A 196 -7.31 -15.73 15.79
N ASN A 197 -8.07 -15.32 16.80
CA ASN A 197 -8.95 -16.23 17.55
C ASN A 197 -10.07 -16.82 16.67
N GLY A 198 -10.46 -16.13 15.60
CA GLY A 198 -11.38 -16.63 14.57
C GLY A 198 -10.74 -17.55 13.52
N GLY A 199 -9.43 -17.77 13.62
CA GLY A 199 -8.68 -18.63 12.71
C GLY A 199 -7.95 -17.90 11.58
N LEU A 200 -7.78 -16.58 11.63
CA LEU A 200 -6.92 -15.86 10.68
C LEU A 200 -5.48 -16.38 10.79
N ASP A 201 -4.84 -16.74 9.68
CA ASP A 201 -3.46 -17.21 9.74
C ASP A 201 -2.52 -16.09 10.22
N GLU A 202 -1.54 -16.42 11.08
CA GLU A 202 -0.65 -15.41 11.68
C GLU A 202 0.16 -14.64 10.62
N GLY A 203 0.48 -15.28 9.49
CA GLY A 203 1.22 -14.68 8.38
C GLY A 203 0.40 -13.77 7.46
N ARG A 204 -0.90 -13.57 7.71
CA ARG A 204 -1.76 -12.70 6.87
C ARG A 204 -1.54 -11.23 7.19
N VAL A 205 -1.35 -10.89 8.45
CA VAL A 205 -1.21 -9.50 8.90
C VAL A 205 0.22 -9.03 8.65
N LEU A 206 0.36 -8.09 7.72
CA LEU A 206 1.63 -7.47 7.38
C LEU A 206 1.97 -6.32 8.34
N GLN A 207 0.97 -5.53 8.72
CA GLN A 207 1.18 -4.29 9.47
C GLN A 207 -0.02 -3.93 10.33
N ILE A 208 0.25 -3.40 11.53
CA ILE A 208 -0.76 -2.79 12.41
C ILE A 208 -0.41 -1.31 12.59
N ASN A 209 -1.36 -0.43 12.28
CA ASN A 209 -1.19 1.02 12.28
C ASN A 209 -2.06 1.72 13.32
N THR A 210 -1.55 2.84 13.79
CA THR A 210 -2.22 3.76 14.72
C THR A 210 -2.43 5.09 14.01
N MET A 211 -3.66 5.62 13.97
CA MET A 211 -3.93 6.92 13.32
C MET A 211 -4.54 7.96 14.26
N ALA A 212 -4.85 7.60 15.50
CA ALA A 212 -5.52 8.49 16.45
C ALA A 212 -6.74 9.17 15.79
N ASP A 213 -6.83 10.49 15.93
CA ASP A 213 -7.83 11.39 15.35
C ASP A 213 -7.32 12.15 14.10
N GLN A 214 -6.21 11.72 13.49
CA GLN A 214 -5.59 12.43 12.36
C GLN A 214 -6.36 12.27 11.03
N MET A 215 -7.15 11.22 10.91
CA MET A 215 -7.96 10.92 9.73
C MET A 215 -9.42 10.69 10.14
N LEU A 216 -10.14 11.77 10.44
CA LEU A 216 -11.57 11.69 10.75
C LEU A 216 -12.37 11.34 9.49
N LEU A 217 -13.30 10.39 9.61
CA LEU A 217 -14.23 10.04 8.54
C LEU A 217 -15.26 11.16 8.34
N ASP A 218 -15.62 11.85 9.42
CA ASP A 218 -16.39 13.08 9.40
C ASP A 218 -15.61 14.22 10.06
N PRO A 219 -14.94 15.06 9.26
CA PRO A 219 -14.26 16.25 9.76
C PRO A 219 -15.21 17.32 10.29
N THR A 220 -16.49 17.31 9.91
CA THR A 220 -17.48 18.31 10.31
C THR A 220 -18.03 18.04 11.71
N ASP A 221 -18.06 16.77 12.12
CA ASP A 221 -18.33 16.34 13.49
C ASP A 221 -17.18 15.45 14.01
N PRO A 222 -16.13 16.06 14.58
CA PRO A 222 -14.96 15.32 15.07
C PRO A 222 -15.25 14.32 16.19
N LEU A 223 -16.39 14.45 16.89
CA LEU A 223 -16.80 13.57 17.99
C LEU A 223 -17.75 12.46 17.52
N ALA A 224 -18.06 12.42 16.22
CA ALA A 224 -19.01 11.45 15.66
C ALA A 224 -18.56 10.00 15.90
N ALA A 225 -19.54 9.13 16.17
CA ALA A 225 -19.30 7.71 16.40
C ALA A 225 -18.57 7.01 15.23
N LYS A 226 -18.90 7.39 14.00
CA LYS A 226 -18.26 6.88 12.78
C LYS A 226 -16.75 7.17 12.68
N ASN A 227 -16.22 8.11 13.47
CA ASN A 227 -14.78 8.34 13.53
C ASN A 227 -14.05 7.24 14.32
N ARG A 228 -14.75 6.57 15.24
CA ARG A 228 -14.24 5.39 15.97
C ARG A 228 -14.44 4.14 15.11
N ARG A 229 -13.36 3.71 14.48
CA ARG A 229 -13.41 2.61 13.50
C ARG A 229 -12.10 1.84 13.44
N ILE A 230 -12.20 0.61 12.99
CA ILE A 230 -11.08 -0.21 12.54
C ILE A 230 -11.15 -0.28 11.02
N GLU A 231 -10.01 -0.04 10.39
CA GLU A 231 -9.84 -0.15 8.96
C GLU A 231 -8.97 -1.37 8.66
N ILE A 232 -9.48 -2.29 7.86
CA ILE A 232 -8.78 -3.47 7.38
C ILE A 232 -8.57 -3.28 5.88
N MET A 233 -7.31 -3.23 5.45
CA MET A 233 -6.95 -3.17 4.03
C MET A 233 -6.42 -4.54 3.62
N VAL A 234 -7.11 -5.20 2.70
CA VAL A 234 -6.63 -6.42 2.04
C VAL A 234 -5.87 -5.99 0.79
N LEU A 235 -4.57 -6.23 0.76
CA LEU A 235 -3.66 -5.69 -0.26
C LEU A 235 -3.63 -6.55 -1.51
N THR A 236 -3.56 -5.93 -2.69
CA THR A 236 -3.12 -6.63 -3.90
C THR A 236 -1.67 -7.09 -3.76
N LYS A 237 -1.27 -8.10 -4.53
CA LYS A 237 0.11 -8.61 -4.51
C LYS A 237 1.13 -7.51 -4.80
N THR A 238 0.86 -6.65 -5.79
CA THR A 238 1.69 -5.49 -6.12
C THR A 238 1.81 -4.50 -4.96
N ALA A 239 0.73 -4.25 -4.23
CA ALA A 239 0.75 -3.35 -3.09
C ALA A 239 1.56 -3.92 -1.92
N SER A 240 1.43 -5.22 -1.63
CA SER A 240 2.27 -5.88 -0.61
C SER A 240 3.74 -5.91 -1.01
N ASP A 241 4.06 -6.21 -2.28
CA ASP A 241 5.44 -6.22 -2.78
C ASP A 241 6.11 -4.85 -2.65
N THR A 242 5.36 -3.78 -2.92
CA THR A 242 5.83 -2.40 -2.74
C THR A 242 6.16 -2.11 -1.27
N LEU A 243 5.29 -2.52 -0.33
CA LEU A 243 5.54 -2.33 1.10
C LEU A 243 6.75 -3.11 1.59
N TYR A 244 6.90 -4.34 1.12
CA TYR A 244 8.08 -5.15 1.41
C TYR A 244 9.37 -4.44 0.99
N GLN A 245 9.42 -3.87 -0.21
CA GLN A 245 10.58 -3.10 -0.67
C GLN A 245 10.94 -1.91 0.25
N PHE A 246 9.96 -1.30 0.92
CA PHE A 246 10.22 -0.25 1.91
C PHE A 246 10.86 -0.76 3.21
N PHE A 247 10.51 -1.97 3.65
CA PHE A 247 10.90 -2.49 4.97
C PHE A 247 12.00 -3.56 4.94
N GLY A 248 12.40 -4.06 3.77
CA GLY A 248 13.54 -4.99 3.62
C GLY A 248 13.26 -6.19 2.70
N HIS A 249 14.20 -7.13 2.64
CA HIS A 249 14.24 -8.18 1.60
C HIS A 249 13.30 -9.37 1.85
N HIS A 250 12.11 -9.14 2.39
CA HIS A 250 11.10 -10.19 2.51
C HIS A 250 10.02 -9.92 1.46
N GLY A 251 9.79 -10.83 0.51
CA GLY A 251 8.83 -10.65 -0.58
C GLY A 251 9.26 -11.45 -1.81
N GLU A 252 8.32 -12.00 -2.58
CA GLU A 252 8.64 -12.86 -3.74
C GLU A 252 9.39 -12.09 -4.84
N ASN A 253 9.24 -10.76 -4.88
CA ASN A 253 9.83 -9.86 -5.89
C ASN A 253 10.69 -8.75 -5.29
N VAL A 254 11.61 -9.09 -4.38
CA VAL A 254 12.60 -8.12 -3.89
C VAL A 254 13.66 -7.91 -4.97
N VAL A 255 13.79 -6.67 -5.45
CA VAL A 255 14.91 -6.27 -6.32
C VAL A 255 16.21 -6.45 -5.54
N LYS A 256 16.99 -7.49 -5.87
CA LYS A 256 18.29 -7.71 -5.23
C LYS A 256 19.19 -6.48 -5.44
N PRO A 257 19.91 -6.05 -4.40
CA PRO A 257 20.74 -4.85 -4.46
C PRO A 257 21.82 -5.04 -5.53
N ALA A 258 22.09 -3.99 -6.30
CA ALA A 258 22.98 -4.04 -7.46
C ALA A 258 24.40 -4.58 -7.14
N ALA A 259 24.82 -4.51 -5.87
CA ALA A 259 26.08 -5.07 -5.40
C ALA A 259 26.16 -6.61 -5.52
N GLU A 260 25.05 -7.34 -5.32
CA GLU A 260 25.05 -8.81 -5.43
C GLU A 260 25.08 -9.31 -6.89
N LYS A 261 24.69 -8.46 -7.85
CA LYS A 261 24.75 -8.80 -9.28
C LYS A 261 26.16 -8.64 -9.88
N ALA A 262 27.09 -8.00 -9.17
CA ALA A 262 28.45 -7.76 -9.64
C ALA A 262 29.48 -8.80 -9.14
N GLU A 263 29.07 -9.75 -8.28
CA GLU A 263 29.95 -10.77 -7.70
C GLU A 263 29.80 -12.18 -8.33
N LYS A 264 29.15 -12.31 -9.48
CA LYS A 264 29.10 -13.58 -10.24
C LYS A 264 29.61 -13.43 -11.66
#